data_AF-A0A937G0Z5-F1
#
_entry.id   AF-A0A937G0Z5-F1
#
_cell.length_a   1.000
_cell.length_b   1.000
_cell.length_c   1.000
_cell.angle_alpha   90.00
_cell.angle_beta   90.00
_cell.angle_gamma   90.00
#
_symmetry.space_group_name_H-M   'P 1'
#
loop_
_entity.id
_entity.type
_entity.pdbx_description
1 polymer ?
#
loop_
_entity_poly.entity_id
_entity_poly.type
_entity_poly.pdbx_seq_one_letter_code
_entity_poly.pdbx_strand_id
1 'polypeptide(L)'
;MNISIYKITTRKAGSLKGAAYILFKDDILSAVNWEFKRPLTDREKDIVRAKFPFNLTDLTALKEVFEVTEMEAKTAHDKLKLFCMYFKAKRGSTYTAKKQEKANIKEVVVTKGLLNTYFSNDSFPLTYAKSINDYIRHYNYIRDINRNGLPEKSKFPNEYDARFEKQLSPEELSQYWSHLRNLGFRQNDRRVWISPGKLDI
;
A
#
# COMPACT_ATOMS: atom_id res chain seq x y z
N MET A 1 9.78 10.46 1.20
CA MET A 1 9.73 10.11 -0.23
C MET A 1 8.30 10.14 -0.72
N ASN A 2 7.94 11.20 -1.43
CA ASN A 2 6.67 11.34 -2.13
C ASN A 2 6.75 10.59 -3.47
N ILE A 3 5.74 9.78 -3.78
CA ILE A 3 5.63 9.07 -5.06
C ILE A 3 4.39 9.56 -5.78
N SER A 4 4.53 10.03 -7.00
CA SER A 4 3.40 10.42 -7.85
C SER A 4 3.52 9.72 -9.19
N ILE A 5 2.41 9.18 -9.68
CA ILE A 5 2.38 8.41 -10.93
C ILE A 5 1.32 9.03 -11.82
N TYR A 6 1.69 9.37 -13.04
CA TYR A 6 0.80 9.96 -14.04
C TYR A 6 0.62 9.02 -15.21
N LYS A 7 -0.62 8.95 -15.70
CA LYS A 7 -0.99 8.27 -16.94
C LYS A 7 -1.13 9.33 -18.02
N ILE A 8 -0.41 9.11 -19.12
CA ILE A 8 -0.41 9.96 -20.30
C ILE A 8 -1.08 9.20 -21.44
N THR A 9 -2.18 9.76 -21.91
CA THR A 9 -2.98 9.28 -23.06
C THR A 9 -3.06 10.38 -24.11
N THR A 10 -3.50 10.07 -25.32
CA THR A 10 -3.73 11.12 -26.32
C THR A 10 -5.10 11.76 -26.16
N ARG A 11 -5.20 13.09 -26.31
CA ARG A 11 -6.46 13.85 -26.20
C ARG A 11 -7.60 13.35 -27.10
N LYS A 12 -7.28 12.76 -28.27
CA LYS A 12 -8.26 12.05 -29.10
C LYS A 12 -8.27 10.57 -28.71
N ALA A 13 -9.36 10.13 -28.08
CA ALA A 13 -9.59 8.74 -27.64
C ALA A 13 -9.51 7.68 -28.78
N GLY A 14 -9.42 8.08 -30.05
CA GLY A 14 -9.35 7.17 -31.19
C GLY A 14 -7.99 7.04 -31.89
N SER A 15 -7.04 7.97 -31.70
CA SER A 15 -5.84 8.03 -32.57
C SER A 15 -4.64 7.24 -32.04
N LEU A 16 -4.59 6.91 -30.75
CA LEU A 16 -3.50 6.15 -30.15
C LEU A 16 -4.07 5.14 -29.15
N LYS A 17 -3.93 3.85 -29.45
CA LYS A 17 -4.29 2.79 -28.51
C LYS A 17 -3.10 2.57 -27.58
N GLY A 18 -3.19 2.96 -26.31
CA GLY A 18 -2.14 2.73 -25.30
C GLY A 18 -1.98 3.88 -24.31
N ALA A 19 -0.96 3.81 -23.47
CA ALA A 19 -0.63 4.85 -22.49
C ALA A 19 0.87 4.88 -22.17
N ALA A 20 1.36 6.02 -21.71
CA ALA A 20 2.62 6.11 -20.99
C ALA A 20 2.34 6.31 -19.50
N TYR A 21 3.16 5.71 -18.65
CA TYR A 21 3.10 5.89 -17.22
C TYR A 21 4.40 6.51 -16.73
N ILE A 22 4.31 7.68 -16.10
CA ILE A 22 5.46 8.44 -15.62
C ILE A 22 5.46 8.40 -14.09
N LEU A 23 6.59 8.00 -13.51
CA LEU A 23 6.85 7.98 -12.07
C LEU A 23 7.72 9.18 -11.69
N PHE A 24 7.24 9.99 -10.76
CA PHE A 24 8.01 11.00 -10.06
C PHE A 24 8.29 10.55 -8.63
N LYS A 25 9.54 10.74 -8.18
CA LYS A 25 9.97 10.61 -6.78
C LYS A 25 10.46 11.96 -6.32
N ASP A 26 9.85 12.48 -5.26
CA ASP A 26 10.19 13.80 -4.72
C ASP A 26 10.25 14.85 -5.85
N ASP A 27 9.21 14.82 -6.71
CA ASP A 27 9.00 15.68 -7.88
C ASP A 27 10.01 15.55 -9.03
N ILE A 28 10.93 14.59 -8.96
CA ILE A 28 11.92 14.29 -10.01
C ILE A 28 11.52 13.03 -10.78
N LEU A 29 11.65 13.08 -12.11
CA LEU A 29 11.40 11.93 -12.98
C LEU A 29 12.29 10.75 -12.57
N SER A 30 11.67 9.63 -12.21
CA SER A 30 12.38 8.41 -11.80
C SER A 30 12.22 7.25 -12.78
N ALA A 31 11.07 7.12 -13.43
CA ALA A 31 10.86 6.06 -14.42
C ALA A 31 9.75 6.41 -15.41
N VAL A 32 9.87 5.85 -16.61
CA VAL A 32 8.79 5.86 -17.62
C VAL A 32 8.51 4.44 -18.09
N ASN A 33 7.23 4.11 -18.24
CA ASN A 33 6.75 2.87 -18.81
C ASN A 33 5.85 3.18 -20.01
N TRP A 34 6.30 2.80 -21.20
CA TRP A 34 5.58 3.04 -22.45
C TRP A 34 4.79 1.80 -22.86
N GLU A 35 3.47 1.94 -23.04
CA GLU A 35 2.56 0.86 -23.47
C GLU A 35 1.70 1.30 -24.65
N PHE A 36 2.34 1.84 -25.67
CA PHE A 36 1.66 2.18 -26.92
C PHE A 36 1.54 0.95 -27.82
N LYS A 37 0.34 0.70 -28.36
CA LYS A 37 0.07 -0.37 -29.32
C LYS A 37 0.48 -0.01 -30.76
N ARG A 38 0.86 1.25 -30.99
CA ARG A 38 1.47 1.71 -32.25
C ARG A 38 2.69 2.60 -31.96
N PRO A 39 3.64 2.72 -32.90
CA PRO A 39 4.65 3.76 -32.84
C PRO A 39 4.02 5.15 -32.78
N LEU A 40 4.70 6.07 -32.10
CA LEU A 40 4.35 7.50 -32.14
C LEU A 40 4.54 8.04 -33.58
N THR A 41 3.70 8.99 -33.97
CA THR A 41 3.90 9.81 -35.19
C THR A 41 5.09 10.75 -35.00
N ASP A 42 5.64 11.29 -36.09
CA ASP A 42 6.80 12.18 -35.98
C ASP A 42 6.48 13.46 -35.20
N ARG A 43 5.29 14.04 -35.41
CA ARG A 43 4.79 15.14 -34.59
C ARG A 43 4.73 14.80 -33.09
N GLU A 44 4.23 13.61 -32.75
CA GLU A 44 4.18 13.15 -31.35
C GLU A 44 5.58 12.95 -30.78
N LYS A 45 6.53 12.40 -31.55
CA LYS A 45 7.94 12.23 -31.15
C LYS A 45 8.61 13.57 -30.91
N ASP A 46 8.44 14.55 -31.81
CA ASP A 46 9.09 15.85 -31.73
C ASP A 46 8.65 16.62 -30.48
N ILE A 47 7.35 16.56 -30.18
CA ILE A 47 6.79 17.15 -28.95
C ILE A 47 7.32 16.43 -27.71
N VAL A 48 7.30 15.10 -27.69
CA VAL A 48 7.83 14.32 -26.55
C VAL A 48 9.31 14.63 -26.33
N ARG A 49 10.11 14.79 -27.39
CA ARG A 49 11.53 15.16 -27.30
C ARG A 49 11.72 16.59 -26.79
N ALA A 50 10.92 17.54 -27.28
CA ALA A 50 11.06 18.95 -26.92
C ALA A 50 10.49 19.30 -25.54
N LYS A 51 9.46 18.58 -25.08
CA LYS A 51 8.69 18.89 -23.87
C LYS A 51 8.66 17.72 -22.88
N PHE A 52 9.67 16.85 -22.89
CA PHE A 52 9.71 15.73 -21.96
C PHE A 52 9.79 16.21 -20.51
N PRO A 53 9.04 15.63 -19.57
CA PRO A 53 8.99 16.19 -18.22
C PRO A 53 10.10 15.57 -17.37
N PHE A 54 11.05 16.37 -16.90
CA PHE A 54 12.08 15.90 -15.96
C PHE A 54 11.70 16.16 -14.51
N ASN A 55 10.77 17.10 -14.29
CA ASN A 55 10.15 17.36 -13.00
C ASN A 55 8.61 17.43 -13.11
N LEU A 56 7.93 17.51 -11.95
CA LEU A 56 6.48 17.56 -11.90
C LEU A 56 5.89 18.82 -12.58
N THR A 57 6.55 19.96 -12.46
CA THR A 57 6.09 21.23 -13.06
C THR A 57 6.09 21.19 -14.59
N ASP A 58 7.01 20.44 -15.20
CA ASP A 58 7.12 20.25 -16.64
C ASP A 58 5.93 19.48 -17.24
N LEU A 59 5.16 18.73 -16.43
CA LEU A 59 3.97 18.01 -16.91
C LEU A 59 2.93 18.94 -17.54
N THR A 60 2.92 20.22 -17.16
CA THR A 60 2.03 21.23 -17.72
C THR A 60 2.23 21.38 -19.23
N ALA A 61 3.48 21.33 -19.70
CA ALA A 61 3.81 21.44 -21.13
C ALA A 61 3.29 20.25 -21.95
N LEU A 62 3.25 19.05 -21.36
CA LEU A 62 2.70 17.84 -22.01
C LEU A 62 1.19 17.85 -22.11
N LYS A 63 0.51 18.51 -21.16
CA LYS A 63 -0.95 18.61 -21.17
C LYS A 63 -1.46 19.27 -22.43
N GLU A 64 -0.69 20.11 -23.12
CA GLU A 64 -1.07 20.74 -24.39
C GLU A 64 -1.42 19.74 -25.50
N VAL A 65 -0.80 18.55 -25.47
CA VAL A 65 -0.83 17.58 -26.57
C VAL A 65 -1.42 16.25 -26.11
N PHE A 66 -1.12 15.89 -24.87
CA PHE A 66 -1.59 14.67 -24.23
C PHE A 66 -2.64 14.98 -23.16
N GLU A 67 -3.48 14.00 -22.89
CA GLU A 67 -4.25 13.94 -21.67
C GLU A 67 -3.35 13.37 -20.57
N VAL A 68 -3.14 14.16 -19.52
CA VAL A 68 -2.30 13.79 -18.39
C VAL A 68 -3.19 13.71 -17.16
N THR A 69 -3.33 12.51 -16.60
CA THR A 69 -4.14 12.26 -15.41
C THR A 69 -3.26 11.64 -14.33
N GLU A 70 -3.45 12.06 -13.08
CA GLU A 70 -2.86 11.32 -11.97
C GLU A 70 -3.48 9.92 -11.93
N MET A 71 -2.64 8.92 -11.71
CA MET A 71 -3.03 7.54 -11.89
C MET A 71 -3.94 7.07 -10.76
N GLU A 72 -5.21 6.83 -11.10
CA GLU A 72 -6.17 6.17 -10.25
C GLU A 72 -6.37 4.71 -10.66
N ALA A 73 -6.39 3.79 -9.70
CA ALA A 73 -6.47 2.36 -9.96
C ALA A 73 -7.91 1.85 -10.16
N LYS A 74 -8.59 2.34 -11.21
CA LYS A 74 -9.99 2.01 -11.49
C LYS A 74 -10.14 0.59 -12.05
N THR A 75 -9.32 0.23 -13.02
CA THR A 75 -9.38 -1.09 -13.66
C THR A 75 -8.36 -2.06 -13.06
N ALA A 76 -8.53 -3.36 -13.26
CA ALA A 76 -7.52 -4.36 -12.85
C ALA A 76 -6.14 -4.09 -13.47
N HIS A 77 -6.12 -3.58 -14.71
CA HIS A 77 -4.89 -3.16 -15.37
C HIS A 77 -4.23 -1.97 -14.66
N ASP A 78 -5.01 -0.93 -14.32
CA ASP A 78 -4.48 0.23 -13.60
C ASP A 78 -4.01 -0.17 -12.19
N LYS A 79 -4.73 -1.05 -11.48
CA LYS A 79 -4.28 -1.62 -10.19
C LYS A 79 -2.94 -2.31 -10.32
N LEU A 80 -2.77 -3.15 -11.34
CA LEU A 80 -1.52 -3.86 -11.61
C LEU A 80 -0.37 -2.88 -11.86
N LYS A 81 -0.61 -1.89 -12.72
CA LYS A 81 0.41 -0.91 -13.07
C LYS A 81 0.80 -0.02 -11.92
N LEU A 82 -0.17 0.43 -11.13
CA LEU A 82 0.11 1.23 -9.96
C LEU A 82 0.99 0.45 -8.97
N PHE A 83 0.69 -0.83 -8.73
CA PHE A 83 1.52 -1.70 -7.91
C PHE A 83 2.93 -1.86 -8.47
N CYS A 84 3.09 -2.21 -9.76
CA CYS A 84 4.40 -2.40 -10.39
C CYS A 84 5.27 -1.15 -10.34
N MET A 85 4.68 0.03 -10.56
CA MET A 85 5.37 1.31 -10.50
C MET A 85 5.82 1.63 -9.07
N TYR A 86 4.96 1.38 -8.08
CA TYR A 86 5.32 1.52 -6.66
C TYR A 86 6.42 0.55 -6.24
N PHE A 87 6.35 -0.70 -6.71
CA PHE A 87 7.38 -1.70 -6.46
C PHE A 87 8.73 -1.24 -7.01
N LYS A 88 8.78 -0.80 -8.27
CA LYS A 88 10.00 -0.22 -8.87
C LYS A 88 10.49 0.99 -8.09
N ALA A 89 9.58 1.85 -7.64
CA ALA A 89 9.94 3.01 -6.85
C ALA A 89 10.58 2.63 -5.50
N LYS A 90 10.02 1.66 -4.78
CA LYS A 90 10.45 1.30 -3.42
C LYS A 90 11.57 0.26 -3.36
N ARG A 91 11.67 -0.61 -4.38
CA ARG A 91 12.62 -1.74 -4.42
C ARG A 91 13.69 -1.62 -5.51
N GLY A 92 13.56 -0.66 -6.43
CA GLY A 92 14.51 -0.44 -7.53
C GLY A 92 14.41 -1.45 -8.68
N SER A 93 13.81 -2.61 -8.46
CA SER A 93 13.64 -3.66 -9.47
C SER A 93 12.24 -3.67 -10.10
N THR A 94 12.13 -4.21 -11.31
CA THR A 94 10.84 -4.36 -12.01
C THR A 94 10.06 -5.55 -11.46
N TYR A 95 8.76 -5.37 -11.22
CA TYR A 95 7.87 -6.45 -10.81
C TYR A 95 7.14 -7.07 -12.01
N THR A 96 7.28 -8.39 -12.18
CA THR A 96 6.56 -9.16 -13.20
C THR A 96 5.43 -9.95 -12.56
N ALA A 97 4.20 -9.50 -12.77
CA ALA A 97 3.04 -10.13 -12.18
C ALA A 97 2.69 -11.47 -12.84
N LYS A 98 2.41 -12.48 -12.01
CA LYS A 98 1.98 -13.81 -12.43
C LYS A 98 0.53 -13.79 -12.93
N LYS A 99 0.14 -14.78 -13.73
CA LYS A 99 -1.21 -14.90 -14.31
C LYS A 99 -2.30 -14.85 -13.23
N GLN A 100 -2.11 -15.57 -12.12
CA GLN A 100 -3.05 -15.60 -11.00
C GLN A 100 -3.18 -14.24 -10.29
N GLU A 101 -2.06 -13.52 -10.11
CA GLU A 101 -2.07 -12.18 -9.49
C GLU A 101 -2.86 -11.18 -10.32
N LYS A 102 -2.72 -11.23 -11.65
CA LYS A 102 -3.49 -10.39 -12.58
C LYS A 102 -5.00 -10.62 -12.44
N ALA A 103 -5.42 -11.85 -12.15
CA ALA A 103 -6.82 -12.18 -11.95
C ALA A 103 -7.32 -11.71 -10.58
N ASN A 104 -6.53 -11.89 -9.52
CA ASN A 104 -6.98 -11.66 -8.14
C ASN A 104 -6.93 -10.18 -7.73
N ILE A 105 -6.03 -9.38 -8.32
CA ILE A 105 -5.90 -7.96 -7.96
C ILE A 105 -7.18 -7.15 -8.22
N LYS A 106 -8.10 -7.65 -9.06
CA LYS A 106 -9.40 -7.02 -9.29
C LYS A 106 -10.26 -6.94 -8.02
N GLU A 107 -10.07 -7.87 -7.09
CA GLU A 107 -10.91 -8.07 -5.89
C GLU A 107 -10.58 -7.09 -4.76
N VAL A 108 -9.41 -6.44 -4.82
CA VAL A 108 -8.96 -5.50 -3.79
C VAL A 108 -8.88 -4.08 -4.33
N VAL A 109 -9.02 -3.10 -3.44
CA VAL A 109 -8.75 -1.71 -3.81
C VAL A 109 -7.23 -1.49 -3.77
N VAL A 110 -6.72 -0.69 -4.70
CA VAL A 110 -5.31 -0.29 -4.73
C VAL A 110 -5.28 1.23 -4.79
N THR A 111 -4.67 1.87 -3.81
CA THR A 111 -4.51 3.33 -3.79
C THR A 111 -3.09 3.70 -3.41
N LYS A 112 -2.71 4.96 -3.67
CA LYS A 112 -1.44 5.55 -3.26
C LYS A 112 -1.16 5.33 -1.76
N GLY A 113 -2.17 5.59 -0.91
CA GLY A 113 -2.07 5.41 0.55
C GLY A 113 -1.84 3.96 0.96
N LEU A 114 -2.64 3.03 0.43
CA LEU A 114 -2.50 1.60 0.76
C LEU A 114 -1.15 1.02 0.32
N LEU A 115 -0.69 1.38 -0.88
CA LEU A 115 0.62 0.95 -1.36
C LEU A 115 1.74 1.57 -0.53
N ASN A 116 1.65 2.84 -0.17
CA ASN A 116 2.67 3.45 0.70
C ASN A 116 2.73 2.78 2.07
N THR A 117 1.58 2.47 2.67
CA THR A 117 1.47 1.70 3.91
C THR A 117 2.10 0.32 3.76
N TYR A 118 1.73 -0.42 2.72
CA TYR A 118 2.24 -1.77 2.46
C TYR A 118 3.75 -1.82 2.26
N PHE A 119 4.29 -0.91 1.44
CA PHE A 119 5.72 -0.92 1.09
C PHE A 119 6.63 -0.32 2.15
N SER A 120 6.11 0.51 3.06
CA SER A 120 6.90 1.17 4.10
C SER A 120 6.80 0.46 5.46
N ASN A 121 5.91 -0.54 5.59
CA ASN A 121 5.75 -1.31 6.80
C ASN A 121 6.61 -2.59 6.74
N ASP A 122 7.57 -2.69 7.64
CA ASP A 122 8.45 -3.84 7.82
C ASP A 122 8.13 -4.64 9.09
N SER A 123 6.94 -4.45 9.68
CA SER A 123 6.44 -5.22 10.81
C SER A 123 5.64 -6.44 10.35
N PHE A 124 5.71 -7.54 11.12
CA PHE A 124 4.90 -8.73 10.87
C PHE A 124 3.40 -8.34 10.83
N PRO A 125 2.60 -8.86 9.88
CA PRO A 125 2.91 -9.89 8.89
C PRO A 125 3.56 -9.41 7.58
N LEU A 126 3.82 -8.11 7.43
CA LEU A 126 4.32 -7.50 6.19
C LEU A 126 5.85 -7.54 6.04
N THR A 127 6.58 -8.23 6.92
CA THR A 127 8.05 -8.34 6.94
C THR A 127 8.67 -8.98 5.70
N TYR A 128 7.90 -9.78 4.97
CA TYR A 128 8.42 -10.65 3.92
C TYR A 128 8.52 -9.96 2.55
N ALA A 129 8.98 -10.75 1.56
CA ALA A 129 9.09 -10.33 0.17
C ALA A 129 7.77 -9.76 -0.35
N LYS A 130 7.79 -8.47 -0.70
CA LYS A 130 6.60 -7.76 -1.18
C LYS A 130 6.13 -8.35 -2.51
N SER A 131 4.85 -8.68 -2.64
CA SER A 131 4.27 -9.23 -3.85
C SER A 131 2.77 -8.90 -3.93
N ILE A 132 2.15 -9.07 -5.09
CA ILE A 132 0.71 -8.82 -5.23
C ILE A 132 -0.09 -9.82 -4.40
N ASN A 133 0.30 -11.10 -4.42
CA ASN A 133 -0.36 -12.11 -3.60
C ASN A 133 -0.26 -11.80 -2.10
N ASP A 134 0.89 -11.34 -1.63
CA ASP A 134 1.10 -10.94 -0.23
C ASP A 134 0.27 -9.70 0.13
N TYR A 135 0.24 -8.68 -0.75
CA TYR A 135 -0.64 -7.52 -0.62
C TYR A 135 -2.12 -7.91 -0.49
N ILE A 136 -2.60 -8.83 -1.35
CA ILE A 136 -3.98 -9.31 -1.32
C ILE A 136 -4.26 -10.07 -0.02
N ARG A 137 -3.37 -10.99 0.37
CA ARG A 137 -3.50 -11.78 1.60
C ARG A 137 -3.63 -10.91 2.85
N HIS A 138 -2.88 -9.81 2.90
CA HIS A 138 -2.84 -8.90 4.04
C HIS A 138 -3.63 -7.60 3.82
N TYR A 139 -4.52 -7.56 2.82
CA TYR A 139 -5.23 -6.36 2.41
C TYR A 139 -5.99 -5.68 3.55
N ASN A 140 -6.74 -6.46 4.36
CA ASN A 140 -7.51 -5.90 5.48
C ASN A 140 -6.59 -5.28 6.55
N TYR A 141 -5.44 -5.89 6.81
CA TYR A 141 -4.45 -5.39 7.75
C TYR A 141 -3.82 -4.07 7.23
N ILE A 142 -3.47 -4.01 5.95
CA ILE A 142 -2.95 -2.80 5.30
C ILE A 142 -3.99 -1.68 5.35
N ARG A 143 -5.26 -2.00 5.07
CA ARG A 143 -6.36 -1.03 5.12
C ARG A 143 -6.56 -0.48 6.53
N ASP A 144 -6.48 -1.33 7.54
CA ASP A 144 -6.60 -0.94 8.93
C ASP A 144 -5.47 0.01 9.34
N ILE A 145 -4.21 -0.34 9.05
CA ILE A 145 -3.06 0.53 9.32
C ILE A 145 -3.17 1.87 8.60
N ASN A 146 -3.59 1.85 7.33
CA ASN A 146 -3.72 3.07 6.55
C ASN A 146 -4.80 4.01 7.10
N ARG A 147 -5.81 3.50 7.80
CA ARG A 147 -6.90 4.29 8.38
C ARG A 147 -6.61 4.71 9.83
N ASN A 148 -6.12 3.77 10.64
CA ASN A 148 -6.06 3.87 12.08
C ASN A 148 -4.62 4.00 12.61
N GLY A 149 -3.61 3.88 11.75
CA GLY A 149 -2.21 3.77 12.16
C GLY A 149 -1.83 2.35 12.53
N LEU A 150 -0.55 2.13 12.84
CA LEU A 150 -0.10 0.84 13.34
C LEU A 150 -0.85 0.52 14.64
N PRO A 151 -1.46 -0.67 14.78
CA PRO A 151 -2.00 -1.06 16.07
C PRO A 151 -0.85 -1.04 17.07
N GLU A 152 -1.04 -0.35 18.19
CA GLU A 152 -0.11 -0.46 19.29
C GLU A 152 -0.04 -1.92 19.68
N LYS A 153 1.14 -2.54 19.51
CA LYS A 153 1.37 -3.85 20.09
C LYS A 153 1.16 -3.66 21.59
N SER A 154 0.09 -4.23 22.13
CA SER A 154 -0.08 -4.25 23.57
C SER A 154 1.22 -4.82 24.15
N LYS A 155 1.82 -4.08 25.08
CA LYS A 155 3.01 -4.54 25.81
C LYS A 155 2.67 -5.77 26.67
N PHE A 156 1.38 -6.05 26.80
CA PHE A 156 0.83 -7.08 27.65
C PHE A 156 0.41 -8.31 26.83
N PRO A 157 0.65 -9.53 27.35
CA PRO A 157 0.14 -10.74 26.74
C PRO A 157 -1.39 -10.74 26.70
N ASN A 158 -1.97 -11.42 25.70
CA ASN A 158 -3.43 -11.55 25.56
C ASN A 158 -4.04 -12.62 26.47
N GLU A 159 -3.20 -13.29 27.27
CA GLU A 159 -3.59 -14.27 28.27
C GLU A 159 -3.03 -13.84 29.63
N TYR A 160 -3.67 -14.34 30.68
CA TYR A 160 -3.14 -14.16 32.03
C TYR A 160 -1.87 -15.00 32.21
N ASP A 161 -0.76 -14.34 32.55
CA ASP A 161 0.52 -14.96 32.88
C ASP A 161 1.00 -14.45 34.24
N ALA A 162 0.95 -15.34 35.23
CA ALA A 162 1.36 -15.04 36.61
C ALA A 162 2.87 -14.75 36.74
N ARG A 163 3.71 -15.21 35.80
CA ARG A 163 5.15 -14.88 35.79
C ARG A 163 5.37 -13.47 35.26
N PHE A 164 4.65 -13.12 34.21
CA PHE A 164 4.68 -11.78 33.65
C PHE A 164 4.16 -10.74 34.65
N GLU A 165 3.04 -11.02 35.31
CA GLU A 165 2.45 -10.14 36.34
C GLU A 165 3.44 -9.78 37.46
N LYS A 166 4.21 -10.76 37.95
CA LYS A 166 5.19 -10.56 39.03
C LYS A 166 6.37 -9.68 38.65
N GLN A 167 6.61 -9.46 37.36
CA GLN A 167 7.71 -8.65 36.85
C GLN A 167 7.32 -7.19 36.62
N LEU A 168 6.02 -6.85 36.76
CA LEU A 168 5.50 -5.52 36.49
C LEU A 168 5.65 -4.59 37.70
N SER A 169 5.90 -3.30 37.42
CA SER A 169 5.75 -2.23 38.42
C SER A 169 4.27 -2.04 38.82
N PRO A 170 3.96 -1.42 39.97
CA PRO A 170 2.58 -1.17 40.39
C PRO A 170 1.73 -0.43 39.35
N GLU A 171 2.32 0.53 38.63
CA GLU A 171 1.66 1.26 37.55
C GLU A 171 1.35 0.38 36.34
N GLU A 172 2.30 -0.47 35.93
CA GLU A 172 2.12 -1.41 34.82
C GLU A 172 1.15 -2.54 35.16
N LEU A 173 1.10 -2.95 36.42
CA LEU A 173 0.17 -3.97 36.92
C LEU A 173 -1.29 -3.54 36.73
N SER A 174 -1.61 -2.30 37.08
CA SER A 174 -2.94 -1.72 36.85
C SER A 174 -3.32 -1.72 35.37
N GLN A 175 -2.36 -1.35 34.50
CA GLN A 175 -2.55 -1.35 33.06
C GLN A 175 -2.73 -2.78 32.51
N TYR A 176 -1.96 -3.75 33.01
CA TYR A 176 -2.07 -5.15 32.62
C TYR A 176 -3.43 -5.75 32.99
N TRP A 177 -3.92 -5.49 34.20
CA TRP A 177 -5.26 -5.92 34.62
C TRP A 177 -6.37 -5.24 33.82
N SER A 178 -6.18 -3.97 33.44
CA SER A 178 -7.13 -3.29 32.55
C SER A 178 -7.15 -3.91 31.16
N HIS A 179 -5.99 -4.28 30.63
CA HIS A 179 -5.86 -5.00 29.35
C HIS A 179 -6.58 -6.36 29.38
N LEU A 180 -6.37 -7.16 30.43
CA LEU A 180 -7.06 -8.45 30.59
C LEU A 180 -8.59 -8.30 30.68
N ARG A 181 -9.08 -7.29 31.41
CA ARG A 181 -10.53 -6.97 31.46
C ARG A 181 -11.10 -6.58 30.10
N ASN A 182 -10.35 -5.80 29.31
CA ASN A 182 -10.75 -5.42 27.95
C ASN A 182 -10.82 -6.63 27.01
N LEU A 183 -10.01 -7.67 27.26
CA LEU A 183 -10.08 -8.95 26.56
C LEU A 183 -11.20 -9.87 27.08
N GLY A 184 -11.93 -9.45 28.13
CA GLY A 184 -13.07 -10.17 28.70
C GLY A 184 -12.72 -11.12 29.85
N PHE A 185 -11.47 -11.11 30.35
CA PHE A 185 -11.11 -11.87 31.53
C PHE A 185 -11.75 -11.26 32.78
N ARG A 186 -12.09 -12.11 33.74
CA ARG A 186 -12.68 -11.71 35.03
C ARG A 186 -11.93 -12.36 36.18
N GLN A 187 -11.95 -11.74 37.35
CA GLN A 187 -11.47 -12.38 38.57
C GLN A 187 -12.66 -12.98 39.32
N ASN A 188 -12.53 -14.21 39.80
CA ASN A 188 -13.48 -14.77 40.75
C ASN A 188 -13.25 -14.24 42.18
N ASP A 189 -14.06 -14.72 43.12
CA ASP A 189 -13.98 -14.35 44.54
C ASP A 189 -12.62 -14.65 45.17
N ARG A 190 -11.85 -15.58 44.59
CA ARG A 190 -10.48 -15.93 45.01
C ARG A 190 -9.40 -15.10 44.32
N ARG A 191 -9.79 -14.06 43.58
CA ARG A 191 -8.92 -13.19 42.77
C ARG A 191 -8.13 -13.93 41.69
N VAL A 192 -8.63 -15.06 41.21
CA VAL A 192 -8.03 -15.83 40.12
C VAL A 192 -8.62 -15.37 38.80
N TRP A 193 -7.77 -15.10 37.81
CA TRP A 193 -8.19 -14.73 36.47
C TRP A 193 -8.79 -15.91 35.71
N ILE A 194 -9.98 -15.68 35.16
CA ILE A 194 -10.76 -16.65 34.38
C ILE A 194 -10.89 -16.13 32.96
N SER A 195 -10.59 -17.03 32.02
CA SER A 195 -10.66 -16.74 30.59
C SER A 195 -12.09 -16.54 30.12
N PRO A 196 -12.33 -15.66 29.13
CA PRO A 196 -13.64 -15.48 28.52
C PRO A 196 -14.27 -16.81 28.10
N GLY A 197 -15.54 -17.03 28.45
CA GLY A 197 -16.30 -18.22 28.04
C GLY A 197 -16.06 -19.48 28.86
N LYS A 198 -15.23 -19.45 29.91
CA LYS A 198 -15.19 -20.53 30.92
C LYS A 198 -16.15 -20.21 32.06
N LEU A 199 -16.91 -21.22 32.49
CA LEU A 199 -17.74 -21.16 33.68
C LEU A 199 -16.84 -21.13 34.92
N ASP A 200 -17.21 -20.31 35.90
CA ASP A 200 -16.68 -20.37 37.26
C ASP A 200 -16.97 -21.75 37.86
N ILE A 201 -15.93 -22.53 38.16
CA ILE A 201 -16.03 -23.81 38.89
C ILE A 201 -15.34 -23.63 40.24
#